data_AF-A0A2N6AW04-F1
#
_entry.id   AF-A0A2N6AW04-F1
#
_cell.length_a   1.000
_cell.length_b   1.000
_cell.length_c   1.000
_cell.angle_alpha   90.00
_cell.angle_beta   90.00
_cell.angle_gamma   90.00
#
_symmetry.space_group_name_H-M   'P 1'
#
loop_
_entity.id
_entity.type
_entity.pdbx_description
1 polymer ?
#
loop_
_entity_poly.entity_id
_entity_poly.type
_entity_poly.pdbx_seq_one_letter_code
_entity_poly.pdbx_strand_id
1 'polypeptide(L)'
;MEPKILGQEAKVIAGGCTQVSCGSSNDHVAELPEEIREKVKNHPCYSEEAHHHYARMHVAVAPACNIQCNYCNRKYDCANERRPGVVSELLTPDQAVRKTLAVAANIPQMTVLG
;
A
#
# COMPACT_ATOMS: atom_id res chain seq x y z
N MET A 1 0.58 -40.11 -6.39
CA MET A 1 -0.64 -39.43 -6.87
C MET A 1 -0.27 -37.98 -7.10
N GLU A 2 0.40 -37.75 -8.22
CA GLU A 2 0.89 -36.44 -8.65
C GLU A 2 -0.20 -35.79 -9.49
N PRO A 3 -0.56 -34.52 -9.27
CA PRO A 3 -1.41 -33.83 -10.22
C PRO A 3 -0.57 -33.40 -11.43
N LYS A 4 -0.89 -33.98 -12.59
CA LYS A 4 -0.49 -33.48 -13.90
C LYS A 4 -1.04 -32.07 -14.09
N ILE A 5 -0.16 -31.07 -14.09
CA ILE A 5 -0.47 -29.72 -14.60
C ILE A 5 -0.60 -29.78 -16.12
N LEU A 6 -1.82 -29.53 -16.58
CA LEU A 6 -2.22 -29.57 -17.98
C LEU A 6 -1.73 -28.31 -18.69
N GLY A 7 -0.85 -28.51 -19.67
CA GLY A 7 -0.70 -27.71 -20.89
C GLY A 7 -0.60 -26.18 -20.76
N GLN A 8 0.62 -25.65 -20.87
CA GLN A 8 0.96 -24.61 -21.85
C GLN A 8 2.49 -24.47 -21.92
N GLU A 9 3.02 -24.73 -23.10
CA GLU A 9 4.44 -24.78 -23.41
C GLU A 9 5.06 -23.38 -23.37
N ALA A 10 6.18 -23.25 -22.66
CA ALA A 10 6.95 -22.03 -22.55
C ALA A 10 7.67 -21.73 -23.87
N LYS A 11 7.20 -20.72 -24.62
CA LYS A 11 7.96 -20.11 -25.70
C LYS A 11 8.78 -18.95 -25.13
N VAL A 12 10.03 -19.23 -24.77
CA VAL A 12 11.00 -18.19 -24.37
C VAL A 12 11.37 -17.39 -25.62
N ILE A 13 10.88 -16.15 -25.71
CA ILE A 13 11.37 -15.16 -26.68
C ILE A 13 12.44 -14.35 -25.96
N ALA A 14 13.70 -14.52 -26.39
CA ALA A 14 14.81 -13.69 -25.98
C ALA A 14 14.62 -12.27 -26.53
N GLY A 15 13.95 -11.42 -25.76
CA GLY A 15 13.86 -9.97 -25.96
C GLY A 15 14.72 -9.28 -24.92
N GLY A 16 15.85 -8.71 -25.35
CA GLY A 16 16.81 -8.06 -24.49
C GLY A 16 16.22 -6.90 -23.68
N CYS A 17 16.92 -6.55 -22.62
CA CYS A 17 16.69 -5.35 -21.82
C CYS A 17 16.85 -4.10 -22.71
N THR A 18 15.77 -3.65 -23.32
CA THR A 18 15.67 -2.28 -23.79
C THR A 18 15.61 -1.43 -22.54
N GLN A 19 16.74 -0.80 -22.20
CA GLN A 19 16.78 0.34 -21.29
C GLN A 19 15.87 1.43 -21.88
N VAL A 20 14.57 1.33 -21.65
CA VAL A 20 13.67 2.47 -21.69
C VAL A 20 13.96 3.22 -20.40
N SER A 21 14.83 4.22 -20.52
CA SER A 21 14.95 5.41 -19.66
C SER A 21 14.58 5.21 -18.18
N CYS A 22 15.58 5.22 -17.29
CA CYS A 22 15.36 5.35 -15.85
C CYS A 22 14.89 6.77 -15.49
N GLY A 23 13.66 7.09 -15.85
CA GLY A 23 12.98 8.31 -15.49
C GLY A 23 11.51 7.98 -15.41
N SER A 24 10.94 8.02 -14.20
CA SER A 24 9.49 7.95 -14.02
C SER A 24 8.88 9.20 -14.64
N SER A 25 8.54 9.15 -15.92
CA SER A 25 7.65 10.15 -16.47
C SER A 25 6.26 9.89 -15.89
N ASN A 26 5.52 10.97 -15.60
CA ASN A 26 4.17 10.95 -15.02
C ASN A 26 3.12 10.22 -15.88
N ASP A 27 3.54 9.58 -16.98
CA ASP A 27 2.71 9.02 -18.03
C ASP A 27 2.03 7.70 -17.62
N HIS A 28 2.58 6.98 -16.64
CA HIS A 28 1.99 5.70 -16.19
C HIS A 28 0.61 5.86 -15.53
N VAL A 29 0.26 7.06 -15.03
CA VAL A 29 -1.06 7.33 -14.45
C VAL A 29 -2.09 7.65 -15.54
N ALA A 30 -1.65 8.11 -16.71
CA ALA A 30 -2.54 8.44 -17.83
C ALA A 30 -3.08 7.19 -18.54
N GLU A 31 -2.37 6.06 -18.45
CA GLU A 31 -2.75 4.77 -19.07
C GLU A 31 -3.69 3.92 -18.20
N LEU A 32 -3.98 4.35 -16.95
CA LEU A 32 -4.85 3.62 -16.04
C LEU A 32 -6.34 3.80 -16.38
N PRO A 33 -7.19 2.79 -16.12
CA PRO A 33 -8.65 2.95 -16.17
C PRO A 33 -9.12 4.11 -15.31
N GLU A 34 -10.16 4.84 -15.75
CA GLU A 34 -10.59 6.09 -15.11
C GLU A 34 -10.92 5.93 -13.62
N GLU A 35 -11.55 4.82 -13.24
CA GLU A 35 -11.87 4.51 -11.83
C GLU A 35 -10.63 4.43 -10.92
N ILE A 36 -9.50 3.96 -11.45
CA ILE A 36 -8.24 3.87 -10.71
C ILE A 36 -7.58 5.24 -10.65
N ARG A 37 -7.65 6.03 -11.74
CA ARG A 37 -7.13 7.40 -11.77
C ARG A 37 -7.79 8.27 -10.71
N GLU A 38 -9.10 8.14 -10.51
CA GLU A 38 -9.80 8.87 -9.44
C GLU A 38 -9.34 8.47 -8.04
N LYS A 39 -9.14 7.17 -7.78
CA LYS A 39 -8.60 6.70 -6.49
C LYS A 39 -7.20 7.25 -6.24
N VAL A 40 -6.34 7.26 -7.26
CA VAL A 40 -4.98 7.81 -7.18
C VAL A 40 -5.01 9.32 -6.90
N LYS A 41 -5.89 10.08 -7.58
CA LYS A 41 -6.05 11.52 -7.38
C LYS A 41 -6.41 11.90 -5.95
N ASN A 42 -7.20 11.08 -5.24
CA ASN A 42 -7.64 11.36 -3.86
C ASN A 42 -6.73 10.71 -2.78
N HIS A 43 -5.68 9.99 -3.20
CA HIS A 43 -4.84 9.24 -2.28
C HIS A 43 -3.58 10.04 -1.88
N PRO A 44 -3.39 10.35 -0.59
CA PRO A 44 -2.30 11.25 -0.15
C PRO A 44 -0.88 10.68 -0.37
N CYS A 45 -0.73 9.39 -0.62
CA CYS A 45 0.58 8.78 -0.94
C CYS A 45 0.95 8.80 -2.43
N TYR A 46 -0.02 8.97 -3.33
CA TYR A 46 0.19 8.81 -4.77
C TYR A 46 0.01 10.11 -5.56
N SER A 47 -0.63 11.12 -4.97
CA SER A 47 -0.81 12.44 -5.56
C SER A 47 -0.23 13.51 -4.63
N GLU A 48 0.62 14.38 -5.18
CA GLU A 48 1.22 15.50 -4.46
C GLU A 48 0.15 16.49 -3.99
N GLU A 49 -0.81 16.81 -4.87
CA GLU A 49 -1.94 17.68 -4.55
C GLU A 49 -2.77 17.09 -3.39
N ALA A 50 -3.01 15.77 -3.41
CA ALA A 50 -3.80 15.09 -2.39
C ALA A 50 -3.14 15.08 -1.01
N HIS A 51 -1.80 15.07 -0.94
CA HIS A 51 -1.05 15.00 0.30
C HIS A 51 -1.34 16.18 1.24
N HIS A 52 -1.73 17.34 0.69
CA HIS A 52 -2.06 18.54 1.46
C HIS A 52 -3.53 18.64 1.88
N HIS A 53 -4.42 17.90 1.22
CA HIS A 53 -5.87 18.03 1.40
C HIS A 53 -6.51 16.82 2.07
N TYR A 54 -5.91 15.63 1.93
CA TYR A 54 -6.50 14.38 2.38
C TYR A 54 -5.63 13.67 3.43
N ALA A 55 -6.32 12.97 4.33
CA ALA A 55 -5.72 12.23 5.42
C ALA A 55 -5.83 10.72 5.19
N ARG A 56 -4.81 9.99 5.68
CA ARG A 56 -4.81 8.53 5.78
C ARG A 56 -4.68 8.11 7.24
N MET A 57 -5.30 6.99 7.59
CA MET A 57 -5.18 6.38 8.92
C MET A 57 -4.63 4.96 8.78
N HIS A 58 -3.62 4.61 9.57
CA HIS A 58 -3.16 3.22 9.71
C HIS A 58 -3.76 2.58 10.95
N VAL A 59 -4.09 1.29 10.86
CA VAL A 59 -4.62 0.53 11.99
C VAL A 59 -3.70 -0.64 12.34
N ALA A 60 -3.22 -0.66 13.59
CA ALA A 60 -2.29 -1.66 14.09
C ALA A 60 -2.99 -3.01 14.36
N VAL A 61 -3.29 -3.77 13.31
CA VAL A 61 -3.91 -5.12 13.39
C VAL A 61 -2.96 -6.26 13.01
N ALA A 62 -1.78 -5.95 12.48
CA ALA A 62 -0.83 -6.93 11.93
C ALA A 62 0.44 -7.05 12.81
N PRO A 63 0.48 -8.00 13.77
CA PRO A 63 1.61 -8.14 14.71
C PRO A 63 2.80 -8.93 14.14
N ALA A 64 2.58 -9.70 13.06
CA ALA A 64 3.57 -10.61 12.51
C ALA A 64 3.98 -10.20 11.09
N CYS A 65 5.24 -10.48 10.75
CA CYS A 65 5.80 -10.26 9.43
C CYS A 65 6.46 -11.54 8.92
N ASN A 66 6.30 -11.82 7.62
CA ASN A 66 6.86 -12.99 6.95
C ASN A 66 8.34 -12.82 6.55
N ILE A 67 8.90 -11.62 6.68
CA ILE A 67 10.29 -11.32 6.39
C ILE A 67 10.99 -10.69 7.60
N GLN A 68 12.31 -10.60 7.54
CA GLN A 68 13.13 -9.89 8.53
C GLN A 68 14.10 -8.98 7.77
N CYS A 69 13.83 -7.67 7.78
CA CYS A 69 14.75 -6.68 7.21
C CYS A 69 15.99 -6.53 8.12
N ASN A 70 17.14 -6.22 7.53
CA ASN A 70 18.39 -6.01 8.28
C ASN A 70 18.32 -4.86 9.30
N TYR A 71 17.44 -3.89 9.07
CA TYR A 71 17.23 -2.72 9.93
C TYR A 71 15.97 -2.85 10.82
N CYS A 72 15.25 -3.97 10.77
CA CYS A 72 14.02 -4.15 11.53
C CYS A 72 14.28 -4.77 12.91
N ASN A 73 13.66 -4.22 13.95
CA ASN A 73 13.57 -4.85 15.27
C ASN A 73 12.09 -5.09 15.60
N ARG A 74 11.69 -6.38 15.70
CA ARG A 74 10.29 -6.80 15.92
C ARG A 74 9.70 -6.40 17.27
N LYS A 75 10.50 -5.83 18.17
CA LYS A 75 10.00 -5.22 19.41
C LYS A 75 9.31 -3.88 19.17
N TYR A 76 9.47 -3.28 17.99
CA TYR A 76 8.92 -1.99 17.62
C TYR A 76 8.11 -2.08 16.32
N ASP A 77 7.30 -1.06 16.08
CA ASP A 77 6.54 -0.91 14.84
C ASP A 77 7.46 -0.97 13.61
N CYS A 78 6.90 -1.42 12.48
CA CYS A 78 7.64 -1.59 11.24
C CYS A 78 8.35 -0.29 10.85
N ALA A 79 9.68 -0.34 10.78
CA ALA A 79 10.52 0.83 10.51
C ALA A 79 10.20 1.50 9.16
N ASN A 80 9.65 0.75 8.19
CA ASN A 80 9.29 1.28 6.87
C ASN A 80 8.09 2.23 6.90
N GLU A 81 7.20 2.10 7.89
CA GLU A 81 6.01 2.95 8.03
C GLU A 81 5.93 3.67 9.39
N ARG A 82 7.04 3.66 10.15
CA ARG A 82 7.11 4.28 11.47
C ARG A 82 7.36 5.78 11.35
N ARG A 83 6.35 6.57 11.70
CA ARG A 83 6.47 8.02 11.88
C ARG A 83 6.22 8.39 13.36
N PRO A 84 6.76 9.51 13.86
CA PRO A 84 6.38 10.02 15.17
C PRO A 84 4.85 10.17 15.26
N GLY A 85 4.22 9.62 16.30
CA GLY A 85 2.77 9.68 16.50
C GLY A 85 1.97 8.49 15.94
N VAL A 86 2.61 7.47 15.36
CA VAL A 86 1.93 6.21 15.02
C VAL A 86 1.61 5.42 16.30
N VAL A 87 0.41 4.86 16.36
CA VAL A 87 -0.07 4.07 17.50
C VAL A 87 0.58 2.69 17.48
N SER A 88 1.31 2.35 18.55
CA SER A 88 1.97 1.04 18.70
C SER A 88 1.11 -0.01 19.42
N GLU A 89 -0.06 0.38 19.95
CA GLU A 89 -0.98 -0.55 20.61
C GLU A 89 -1.68 -1.44 19.57
N LEU A 90 -1.52 -2.76 19.73
CA LEU A 90 -2.16 -3.75 18.88
C LEU A 90 -3.67 -3.78 19.13
N LEU A 91 -4.45 -3.60 18.07
CA LEU A 91 -5.90 -3.62 18.10
C LEU A 91 -6.43 -4.95 17.59
N THR A 92 -7.54 -5.40 18.18
CA THR A 92 -8.37 -6.44 17.57
C THR A 92 -9.12 -5.87 16.34
N PRO A 93 -9.52 -6.71 15.37
CA PRO A 93 -10.28 -6.26 14.21
C PRO A 93 -11.56 -5.48 14.57
N ASP A 94 -12.27 -5.88 15.63
CA ASP A 94 -13.47 -5.17 16.10
C ASP A 94 -13.13 -3.78 16.68
N GLN A 95 -12.05 -3.67 17.44
CA GLN A 95 -11.58 -2.38 17.96
C GLN A 95 -11.12 -1.47 16.83
N ALA A 96 -10.44 -2.02 15.83
CA ALA A 96 -9.99 -1.32 14.64
C ALA A 96 -11.16 -0.63 13.94
N VAL A 97 -12.22 -1.37 13.61
CA VAL A 97 -13.42 -0.83 12.95
C VAL A 97 -14.04 0.31 13.77
N ARG A 98 -14.25 0.09 15.08
CA ARG A 98 -14.84 1.12 15.95
C ARG A 98 -13.99 2.39 16.00
N LYS A 99 -12.67 2.24 16.09
CA LYS A 99 -11.73 3.37 16.14
C LYS A 99 -11.74 4.13 14.82
N THR A 100 -11.71 3.43 13.69
CA THR A 100 -11.77 4.04 12.37
C THR A 100 -13.06 4.82 12.16
N LEU A 101 -14.21 4.27 12.54
CA LEU A 101 -15.50 4.97 12.43
C LEU A 101 -15.54 6.22 13.30
N ALA A 102 -15.03 6.15 14.53
CA ALA A 102 -14.95 7.30 15.42
C ALA A 102 -14.04 8.40 14.87
N VAL A 103 -12.89 8.04 14.29
CA VAL A 103 -11.96 9.01 13.69
C VAL A 103 -12.54 9.61 12.41
N ALA A 104 -13.15 8.78 11.54
CA ALA A 104 -13.81 9.23 10.32
C ALA A 104 -14.94 10.23 10.58
N ALA A 105 -15.67 10.08 11.69
CA ALA A 105 -16.71 11.03 12.10
C ALA A 105 -16.15 12.41 12.50
N ASN A 106 -14.90 12.48 12.96
CA ASN A 106 -14.25 13.72 13.39
C ASN A 106 -13.40 14.38 12.28
N ILE A 107 -12.89 13.58 11.34
CA ILE A 107 -11.96 14.02 10.30
C ILE A 107 -12.60 13.76 8.92
N PRO A 108 -13.33 14.74 8.34
CA PRO A 108 -14.03 14.55 7.07
C PRO A 108 -13.10 14.36 5.87
N GLN A 109 -11.84 14.80 5.98
CA GLN A 109 -10.81 14.63 4.95
C GLN A 109 -10.12 13.26 4.95
N MET A 110 -10.57 12.30 5.77
CA MET A 110 -10.00 10.95 5.80
C MET A 110 -10.48 10.14 4.59
N THR A 111 -9.59 9.86 3.64
CA THR A 111 -9.94 9.14 2.39
C THR A 111 -9.45 7.70 2.35
N VAL A 112 -8.40 7.38 3.12
CA VAL A 112 -7.71 6.08 3.02
C VAL A 112 -7.51 5.46 4.39
N LEU A 113 -7.82 4.16 4.47
CA LEU A 113 -7.47 3.29 5.59
C LEU A 113 -6.39 2.30 5.15
N GLY A 114 -5.34 2.17 5.95
CA GLY A 114 -4.23 1.23 5.73
C GLY A 114 -3.85 0.42 6.96
#